data_AF-A0A8C5ZH55-F1
#
_entry.id   AF-A0A8C5ZH55-F1
#
_cell.length_a   1.000
_cell.length_b   1.000
_cell.length_c   1.000
_cell.angle_alpha   90.00
_cell.angle_beta   90.00
_cell.angle_gamma   90.00
#
_symmetry.space_group_name_H-M   'P 1'
#
loop_
_entity.id
_entity.type
_entity.pdbx_description
1 polymer ?
#
loop_
_entity_poly.entity_id
_entity_poly.type
_entity_poly.pdbx_seq_one_letter_code
_entity_poly.pdbx_strand_id
1 'polypeptide(L)'
;LQQSTCVEQVPNAPDTKNTKAPEMKSRRPRGPLLPVLGTESDATVKKKPAPKTPPKAAMPPQIIQFPEDQKVRAGESVELFGKVTGTQPITCTWMKFRKQIQESENIKVENSETGSKLTILAARQEHCGCYTLLVENKLGSRQAQVNLTVVDKPDPPAGTPCASDIRSSSLTLSWYGSSYDGGSAVQSYSVEIWDSVDKTWKELATCRSTSFNVQELLPDREYKFRVRAINVYGTSEPSQESELTAVGEKPEEPKDEVEVSDDDEKETEIDYRTVTVNTEQKVSDFYDIEERLGSGKFGQVFRLVEKKTGKIWAGKFFKAYSAKEKENIRQEISIMNCLHHPKLVQCVDAFEEKANIVMVLEM
;
A
#
# COMPACT_ATOMS: atom_id res chain seq x y z
N LEU A 1 -15.69 49.55 -0.25
CA LEU A 1 -15.43 49.47 -1.71
C LEU A 1 -15.92 48.11 -2.19
N GLN A 2 -17.03 48.14 -2.93
CA GLN A 2 -17.67 47.00 -3.59
C GLN A 2 -16.82 46.50 -4.77
N GLN A 3 -16.99 45.24 -5.18
CA GLN A 3 -17.52 44.81 -6.49
C GLN A 3 -17.19 43.32 -6.77
N SER A 4 -18.20 42.45 -6.94
CA SER A 4 -18.63 41.85 -8.23
C SER A 4 -18.14 40.39 -8.33
N THR A 5 -18.87 39.36 -8.79
CA THR A 5 -20.04 39.29 -9.69
C THR A 5 -20.66 37.88 -9.67
N CYS A 6 -21.98 37.84 -9.91
CA CYS A 6 -22.80 36.86 -10.65
C CYS A 6 -22.91 35.38 -10.24
N VAL A 7 -24.12 35.04 -9.74
CA VAL A 7 -24.77 33.72 -9.76
C VAL A 7 -25.85 33.78 -10.84
N GLU A 8 -25.92 32.80 -11.73
CA GLU A 8 -27.02 32.65 -12.69
C GLU A 8 -27.80 31.36 -12.40
N GLN A 9 -29.09 31.52 -12.09
CA GLN A 9 -30.07 30.46 -11.85
C GLN A 9 -30.83 30.15 -13.14
N VAL A 10 -31.07 28.86 -13.40
CA VAL A 10 -31.94 28.36 -14.48
C VAL A 10 -33.39 28.29 -13.98
N PRO A 11 -34.40 28.79 -14.74
CA PRO A 11 -35.80 28.61 -14.37
C PRO A 11 -36.47 27.43 -15.09
N ASN A 12 -37.47 26.88 -14.39
CA ASN A 12 -38.39 25.80 -14.77
C ASN A 12 -39.14 26.02 -16.09
N ALA A 13 -39.47 24.92 -16.76
CA ALA A 13 -40.43 24.84 -17.88
C ALA A 13 -41.84 24.47 -17.38
N PRO A 14 -42.93 24.97 -18.02
CA PRO A 14 -44.26 24.43 -17.86
C PRO A 14 -44.80 23.74 -19.14
N ASP A 15 -45.69 22.77 -18.91
CA ASP A 15 -46.57 22.10 -19.87
C ASP A 15 -47.48 23.07 -20.67
N THR A 16 -47.83 22.73 -21.92
CA THR A 16 -49.23 22.69 -22.41
C THR A 16 -49.43 22.20 -23.87
N LYS A 17 -50.42 21.29 -23.98
CA LYS A 17 -51.34 20.83 -25.04
C LYS A 17 -51.47 21.53 -26.43
N ASN A 18 -51.45 20.68 -27.47
CA ASN A 18 -52.51 20.36 -28.48
C ASN A 18 -52.98 21.42 -29.53
N THR A 19 -52.80 21.14 -30.85
CA THR A 19 -53.78 21.47 -31.92
C THR A 19 -53.59 20.69 -33.24
N LYS A 20 -54.68 20.54 -34.00
CA LYS A 20 -55.01 19.63 -35.14
C LYS A 20 -54.46 20.01 -36.55
N ALA A 21 -54.28 18.96 -37.40
CA ALA A 21 -54.54 18.71 -38.85
C ALA A 21 -55.07 19.83 -39.80
N PRO A 22 -54.89 19.77 -41.17
CA PRO A 22 -55.37 18.66 -42.05
C PRO A 22 -54.63 18.31 -43.38
N GLU A 23 -55.14 17.26 -44.04
CA GLU A 23 -54.75 16.60 -45.32
C GLU A 23 -54.93 17.41 -46.63
N MET A 24 -54.24 17.02 -47.71
CA MET A 24 -54.75 17.15 -49.10
C MET A 24 -54.28 16.00 -50.03
N LYS A 25 -55.23 15.50 -50.85
CA LYS A 25 -55.15 14.39 -51.83
C LYS A 25 -54.91 14.90 -53.26
N SER A 26 -54.31 14.09 -54.15
CA SER A 26 -54.53 14.08 -55.63
C SER A 26 -53.76 12.91 -56.28
N ARG A 27 -54.39 11.77 -56.64
CA ARG A 27 -55.03 11.36 -57.92
C ARG A 27 -54.11 11.11 -59.15
N ARG A 28 -53.97 9.81 -59.43
CA ARG A 28 -53.61 8.99 -60.63
C ARG A 28 -54.10 9.49 -62.02
N PRO A 29 -53.57 9.01 -63.18
CA PRO A 29 -53.96 7.70 -63.79
C PRO A 29 -52.88 6.88 -64.55
N ARG A 30 -53.24 5.62 -64.87
CA ARG A 30 -52.50 4.56 -65.60
C ARG A 30 -53.05 4.36 -67.04
N GLY A 31 -52.15 3.96 -67.97
CA GLY A 31 -52.39 3.07 -69.13
C GLY A 31 -52.53 3.74 -70.52
N PRO A 32 -52.22 3.08 -71.67
CA PRO A 32 -52.02 1.63 -71.90
C PRO A 32 -50.74 1.20 -72.70
N LEU A 33 -50.57 -0.12 -72.90
CA LEU A 33 -49.49 -0.85 -73.61
C LEU A 33 -49.81 -1.09 -75.11
N LEU A 34 -48.78 -1.17 -75.99
CA LEU A 34 -48.47 -2.25 -76.99
C LEU A 34 -47.34 -1.82 -78.00
N PRO A 35 -46.72 -2.74 -78.79
CA PRO A 35 -45.25 -2.88 -78.92
C PRO A 35 -44.66 -2.36 -80.24
N VAL A 36 -43.33 -2.14 -80.26
CA VAL A 36 -42.56 -2.00 -81.52
C VAL A 36 -41.37 -2.94 -81.48
N LEU A 37 -41.38 -3.90 -82.41
CA LEU A 37 -40.24 -4.72 -82.81
C LEU A 37 -39.20 -3.82 -83.51
N GLY A 38 -37.97 -3.84 -83.03
CA GLY A 38 -36.83 -3.19 -83.66
C GLY A 38 -35.55 -3.93 -83.23
N THR A 39 -35.06 -4.75 -84.14
CA THR A 39 -33.83 -5.52 -84.04
C THR A 39 -32.62 -4.60 -84.10
N GLU A 40 -31.80 -4.54 -83.04
CA GLU A 40 -30.40 -4.11 -83.15
C GLU A 40 -29.50 -4.97 -82.27
N SER A 41 -28.39 -5.37 -82.87
CA SER A 41 -27.43 -6.40 -82.49
C SER A 41 -26.74 -6.16 -81.14
N ASP A 42 -26.77 -7.19 -80.29
CA ASP A 42 -25.96 -7.32 -79.07
C ASP A 42 -24.48 -7.51 -79.44
N ALA A 43 -23.72 -6.41 -79.45
CA ALA A 43 -22.27 -6.45 -79.42
C ALA A 43 -21.82 -6.42 -77.95
N THR A 44 -21.75 -7.59 -77.33
CA THR A 44 -21.21 -7.76 -75.99
C THR A 44 -19.71 -7.42 -75.99
N VAL A 45 -19.35 -6.17 -75.69
CA VAL A 45 -17.98 -5.78 -75.37
C VAL A 45 -17.57 -6.49 -74.09
N LYS A 46 -16.81 -7.59 -74.22
CA LYS A 46 -16.10 -8.21 -73.09
C LYS A 46 -15.12 -7.17 -72.54
N LYS A 47 -15.53 -6.45 -71.48
CA LYS A 47 -14.61 -5.67 -70.65
C LYS A 47 -13.53 -6.63 -70.15
N LYS A 48 -12.32 -6.46 -70.66
CA LYS A 48 -11.12 -7.14 -70.19
C LYS A 48 -11.05 -6.92 -68.66
N PRO A 49 -10.99 -7.95 -67.81
CA PRO A 49 -10.89 -7.74 -66.38
C PRO A 49 -9.65 -6.89 -66.11
N ALA A 50 -9.81 -5.83 -65.31
CA ALA A 50 -8.70 -5.02 -64.86
C ALA A 50 -7.60 -5.94 -64.28
N PRO A 51 -6.31 -5.64 -64.50
CA PRO A 51 -5.24 -6.42 -63.89
C PRO A 51 -5.49 -6.46 -62.38
N LYS A 52 -5.79 -7.65 -61.85
CA LYS A 52 -5.91 -7.86 -60.40
C LYS A 52 -4.58 -7.45 -59.82
N THR A 53 -4.56 -6.40 -59.02
CA THR A 53 -3.41 -6.02 -58.20
C THR A 53 -2.93 -7.30 -57.51
N PRO A 54 -1.63 -7.65 -57.56
CA PRO A 54 -1.15 -8.85 -56.88
C PRO A 54 -1.61 -8.79 -55.43
N PRO A 55 -2.15 -9.90 -54.87
CA PRO A 55 -2.65 -9.89 -53.50
C PRO A 55 -1.51 -9.45 -52.58
N LYS A 56 -1.73 -8.36 -51.84
CA LYS A 56 -0.79 -7.85 -50.84
C LYS A 56 -0.41 -9.02 -49.92
N ALA A 57 0.90 -9.30 -49.82
CA ALA A 57 1.39 -10.45 -49.05
C ALA A 57 0.80 -10.43 -47.64
N ALA A 58 0.25 -11.56 -47.21
CA ALA A 58 -0.36 -11.66 -45.89
C ALA A 58 0.74 -11.66 -44.82
N MET A 59 0.53 -10.90 -43.74
CA MET A 59 1.53 -10.61 -42.72
C MET A 59 1.00 -10.97 -41.32
N PRO A 60 1.80 -11.65 -40.48
CA PRO A 60 1.47 -11.87 -39.06
C PRO A 60 1.37 -10.54 -38.31
N PRO A 61 0.71 -10.50 -37.14
CA PRO A 61 0.56 -9.25 -36.42
C PRO A 61 1.92 -8.78 -35.88
N GLN A 62 2.14 -7.48 -35.95
CA GLN A 62 3.30 -6.80 -35.35
C GLN A 62 2.82 -5.64 -34.50
N ILE A 63 3.52 -5.41 -33.39
CA ILE A 63 3.33 -4.25 -32.53
C ILE A 63 4.35 -3.22 -32.98
N ILE A 64 3.89 -2.12 -33.56
CA ILE A 64 4.72 -1.04 -34.10
C ILE A 64 4.89 0.12 -33.11
N GLN A 65 3.99 0.22 -32.14
CA GLN A 65 4.16 1.07 -30.97
C GLN A 65 3.85 0.21 -29.75
N PHE A 66 4.87 -0.03 -28.94
CA PHE A 66 4.74 -0.81 -27.72
C PHE A 66 4.12 0.06 -26.63
N PRO A 67 3.29 -0.50 -25.75
CA PRO A 67 2.87 0.20 -24.55
C PRO A 67 4.09 0.48 -23.66
N GLU A 68 4.14 1.67 -23.08
CA GLU A 68 5.25 2.16 -22.27
C GLU A 68 4.90 2.11 -20.79
N ASP A 69 5.89 1.81 -19.95
CA ASP A 69 5.75 1.77 -18.49
C ASP A 69 5.27 3.13 -17.98
N GLN A 70 4.25 3.11 -17.13
CA GLN A 70 3.62 4.34 -16.63
C GLN A 70 3.56 4.35 -15.11
N LYS A 71 3.71 5.55 -14.57
CA LYS A 71 3.50 5.86 -13.17
C LYS A 71 2.43 6.94 -13.07
N VAL A 72 1.37 6.68 -12.33
CA VAL A 72 0.19 7.54 -12.24
C VAL A 72 -0.24 7.72 -10.78
N ARG A 73 -0.78 8.89 -10.41
CA ARG A 73 -1.29 9.07 -9.05
C ARG A 73 -2.60 8.33 -8.85
N ALA A 74 -2.86 7.87 -7.63
CA ALA A 74 -4.16 7.30 -7.29
C ALA A 74 -5.30 8.29 -7.60
N GLY A 75 -6.39 7.78 -8.19
CA GLY A 75 -7.53 8.58 -8.65
C GLY A 75 -7.39 9.19 -10.04
N GLU A 76 -6.19 9.29 -10.61
CA GLU A 76 -5.99 9.82 -11.97
C GLU A 76 -6.30 8.76 -13.04
N SER A 77 -6.66 9.22 -14.24
CA SER A 77 -6.89 8.34 -15.39
C SER A 77 -5.56 7.97 -16.04
N VAL A 78 -5.45 6.73 -16.51
CA VAL A 78 -4.27 6.23 -17.25
C VAL A 78 -4.69 5.48 -18.50
N GLU A 79 -3.92 5.65 -19.58
CA GLU A 79 -4.14 4.99 -20.86
C GLU A 79 -2.89 4.18 -21.26
N LEU A 80 -3.05 2.85 -21.33
CA LEU A 80 -2.06 1.95 -21.89
C LEU A 80 -2.48 1.62 -23.32
N PHE A 81 -1.63 1.88 -24.30
CA PHE A 81 -1.98 1.63 -25.68
C PHE A 81 -0.84 1.04 -26.48
N GLY A 82 -1.19 0.22 -27.47
CA GLY A 82 -0.26 -0.29 -28.46
C GLY A 82 -0.83 -0.14 -29.86
N LYS A 83 0.02 0.23 -30.82
CA LYS A 83 -0.36 0.24 -32.24
C LYS A 83 0.12 -1.03 -32.90
N VAL A 84 -0.74 -1.59 -33.73
CA VAL A 84 -0.53 -2.87 -34.39
C VAL A 84 -0.67 -2.74 -35.90
N THR A 85 -0.02 -3.65 -36.62
CA THR A 85 -0.13 -3.81 -38.06
C THR A 85 -0.14 -5.29 -38.42
N GLY A 86 -0.71 -5.64 -39.55
CA GLY A 86 -0.85 -7.04 -39.97
C GLY A 86 -2.00 -7.23 -40.94
N THR A 87 -2.21 -8.46 -41.38
CA THR A 87 -3.40 -8.82 -42.15
C THR A 87 -4.60 -8.97 -41.21
N GLN A 88 -5.71 -8.31 -41.56
CA GLN A 88 -6.98 -8.39 -40.83
C GLN A 88 -7.66 -9.76 -41.00
N PRO A 89 -8.55 -10.17 -40.06
CA PRO A 89 -8.87 -9.49 -38.80
C PRO A 89 -7.76 -9.69 -37.75
N ILE A 90 -7.40 -8.62 -37.05
CA ILE A 90 -6.47 -8.65 -35.91
C ILE A 90 -7.29 -8.56 -34.62
N THR A 91 -7.04 -9.48 -33.69
CA THR A 91 -7.63 -9.46 -32.36
C THR A 91 -6.61 -8.94 -31.36
N CYS A 92 -6.99 -7.93 -30.57
CA CYS A 92 -6.18 -7.38 -29.50
C CYS A 92 -6.82 -7.73 -28.15
N THR A 93 -6.04 -8.25 -27.21
CA THR A 93 -6.52 -8.67 -25.89
C THR A 93 -5.55 -8.23 -24.81
N TRP A 94 -6.05 -7.46 -23.84
CA TRP A 94 -5.30 -7.08 -22.65
C TRP A 94 -5.46 -8.13 -21.56
N MET A 95 -4.35 -8.45 -20.89
CA MET A 95 -4.30 -9.42 -19.80
C MET A 95 -3.54 -8.88 -18.59
N LYS A 96 -3.99 -9.27 -17.39
CA LYS A 96 -3.25 -9.10 -16.13
C LYS A 96 -3.31 -10.41 -15.35
N PHE A 97 -2.20 -10.84 -14.77
CA PHE A 97 -2.10 -12.15 -14.09
C PHE A 97 -2.56 -13.34 -14.97
N ARG A 98 -2.24 -13.31 -16.27
CA ARG A 98 -2.69 -14.29 -17.28
C ARG A 98 -4.21 -14.42 -17.44
N LYS A 99 -4.98 -13.48 -16.92
CA LYS A 99 -6.43 -13.38 -17.13
C LYS A 99 -6.72 -12.19 -18.02
N GLN A 100 -7.64 -12.38 -18.96
CA GLN A 100 -8.14 -11.29 -19.80
C GLN A 100 -8.80 -10.23 -18.91
N ILE A 101 -8.48 -8.96 -19.17
CA ILE A 101 -9.12 -7.83 -18.52
C ILE A 101 -10.60 -7.80 -18.89
N GLN A 102 -11.44 -7.71 -17.87
CA GLN A 102 -12.87 -7.50 -18.03
C GLN A 102 -13.17 -6.01 -17.92
N GLU A 103 -13.96 -5.51 -18.85
CA GLU A 103 -14.43 -4.13 -18.80
C GLU A 103 -15.36 -3.92 -17.61
N SER A 104 -15.33 -2.71 -17.06
CA SER A 104 -16.15 -2.28 -15.93
C SER A 104 -16.38 -0.77 -16.02
N GLU A 105 -17.10 -0.19 -15.06
CA GLU A 105 -17.26 1.27 -14.99
C GLU A 105 -15.92 2.01 -14.94
N ASN A 106 -14.90 1.40 -14.33
CA ASN A 106 -13.58 2.01 -14.15
C ASN A 106 -12.54 1.59 -15.21
N ILE A 107 -12.79 0.53 -15.98
CA ILE A 107 -11.84 -0.04 -16.94
C ILE A 107 -12.52 -0.20 -18.30
N LYS A 108 -11.97 0.43 -19.33
CA LYS A 108 -12.47 0.36 -20.71
C LYS A 108 -11.39 -0.14 -21.66
N VAL A 109 -11.78 -0.97 -22.63
CA VAL A 109 -10.88 -1.46 -23.68
C VAL A 109 -11.44 -1.06 -25.03
N GLU A 110 -10.68 -0.24 -25.76
CA GLU A 110 -11.01 0.20 -27.10
C GLU A 110 -10.08 -0.48 -28.10
N ASN A 111 -10.65 -1.39 -28.89
CA ASN A 111 -9.94 -2.10 -29.95
C ASN A 111 -10.23 -1.48 -31.31
N SER A 112 -9.20 -1.34 -32.14
CA SER A 112 -9.31 -0.92 -33.53
C SER A 112 -8.47 -1.83 -34.44
N GLU A 113 -8.64 -1.69 -35.75
CA GLU A 113 -7.81 -2.41 -36.74
C GLU A 113 -6.31 -2.07 -36.63
N THR A 114 -5.97 -0.93 -36.04
CA THR A 114 -4.61 -0.38 -35.96
C THR A 114 -4.05 -0.35 -34.54
N GLY A 115 -4.78 -0.83 -33.53
CA GLY A 115 -4.28 -0.86 -32.17
C GLY A 115 -5.30 -1.26 -31.13
N SER A 116 -4.90 -1.12 -29.88
CA SER A 116 -5.76 -1.28 -28.72
C SER A 116 -5.35 -0.31 -27.64
N LYS A 117 -6.35 0.24 -26.95
CA LYS A 117 -6.18 1.15 -25.82
C LYS A 117 -6.96 0.63 -24.62
N LEU A 118 -6.27 0.44 -23.51
CA LEU A 118 -6.83 0.14 -22.21
C LEU A 118 -6.82 1.43 -21.38
N THR A 119 -8.00 1.89 -20.99
CA THR A 119 -8.18 3.09 -20.16
C THR A 119 -8.66 2.67 -18.77
N ILE A 120 -7.97 3.14 -17.75
CA ILE A 120 -8.39 3.05 -16.34
C ILE A 120 -8.75 4.46 -15.90
N LEU A 121 -10.03 4.72 -15.62
CA LEU A 121 -10.53 6.09 -15.39
C LEU A 121 -10.07 6.68 -14.05
N ALA A 122 -10.00 5.84 -13.02
CA ALA A 122 -9.44 6.20 -11.72
C ALA A 122 -8.49 5.09 -11.24
N ALA A 123 -7.19 5.39 -11.26
CA ALA A 123 -6.14 4.48 -10.84
C ALA A 123 -6.26 4.16 -9.34
N ARG A 124 -5.98 2.90 -8.98
CA ARG A 124 -6.05 2.37 -7.60
C ARG A 124 -4.97 1.34 -7.42
N GLN A 125 -4.69 0.98 -6.18
CA GLN A 125 -3.63 0.04 -5.87
C GLN A 125 -3.79 -1.33 -6.56
N GLU A 126 -5.02 -1.82 -6.68
CA GLU A 126 -5.35 -3.06 -7.37
C GLU A 126 -4.99 -3.06 -8.87
N HIS A 127 -4.86 -1.88 -9.49
CA HIS A 127 -4.49 -1.72 -10.88
C HIS A 127 -2.97 -1.82 -11.10
N CYS A 128 -2.15 -1.73 -10.05
CA CYS A 128 -0.70 -1.86 -10.17
C CYS A 128 -0.29 -3.24 -10.70
N GLY A 129 0.75 -3.29 -11.54
CA GLY A 129 1.37 -4.53 -12.00
C GLY A 129 1.66 -4.59 -13.50
N CYS A 130 2.03 -5.77 -13.97
CA CYS A 130 2.37 -6.05 -15.35
C CYS A 130 1.13 -6.43 -16.17
N TYR A 131 0.86 -5.67 -17.23
CA TYR A 131 -0.15 -5.93 -18.23
C TYR A 131 0.50 -6.52 -19.48
N THR A 132 -0.23 -7.39 -20.17
CA THR A 132 0.20 -7.96 -21.46
C THR A 132 -0.83 -7.64 -22.53
N LEU A 133 -0.38 -6.99 -23.60
CA LEU A 133 -1.14 -6.83 -24.84
C LEU A 133 -0.81 -8.00 -25.76
N LEU A 134 -1.78 -8.89 -25.97
CA LEU A 134 -1.72 -9.99 -26.94
C LEU A 134 -2.43 -9.58 -28.23
N VAL A 135 -1.76 -9.80 -29.36
CA VAL A 135 -2.23 -9.43 -30.69
C VAL A 135 -2.15 -10.65 -31.59
N GLU A 136 -3.26 -11.03 -32.21
CA GLU A 136 -3.38 -12.30 -32.95
C GLU A 136 -4.05 -12.12 -34.30
N ASN A 137 -3.60 -12.87 -35.29
CA ASN A 137 -4.33 -13.10 -36.53
C ASN A 137 -4.12 -14.55 -37.00
N LYS A 138 -4.72 -14.92 -38.13
CA LYS A 138 -4.61 -16.29 -38.70
C LYS A 138 -3.19 -16.78 -38.99
N LEU A 139 -2.20 -15.89 -39.02
CA LEU A 139 -0.80 -16.19 -39.34
C LEU A 139 0.11 -16.23 -38.11
N GLY A 140 -0.38 -15.82 -36.94
CA GLY A 140 0.38 -15.91 -35.70
C GLY A 140 -0.05 -14.92 -34.63
N SER A 141 0.75 -14.85 -33.58
CA SER A 141 0.53 -13.99 -32.42
C SER A 141 1.79 -13.20 -32.05
N ARG A 142 1.58 -12.06 -31.40
CA ARG A 142 2.62 -11.20 -30.82
C ARG A 142 2.14 -10.69 -29.48
N GLN A 143 3.05 -10.50 -28.54
CA GLN A 143 2.74 -9.94 -27.23
C GLN A 143 3.71 -8.84 -26.83
N ALA A 144 3.22 -7.86 -26.08
CA ALA A 144 4.00 -6.81 -25.42
C ALA A 144 3.60 -6.71 -23.96
N GLN A 145 4.57 -6.40 -23.10
CA GLN A 145 4.34 -6.20 -21.67
C GLN A 145 4.55 -4.75 -21.30
N VAL A 146 3.82 -4.28 -20.31
CA VAL A 146 3.92 -2.93 -19.75
C VAL A 146 3.63 -2.96 -18.26
N ASN A 147 4.39 -2.20 -17.48
CA ASN A 147 4.19 -2.06 -16.05
C ASN A 147 3.45 -0.77 -15.74
N LEU A 148 2.38 -0.89 -14.96
CA LEU A 148 1.68 0.25 -14.37
C LEU A 148 2.02 0.32 -12.88
N THR A 149 2.55 1.45 -12.45
CA THR A 149 2.75 1.77 -11.03
C THR A 149 1.75 2.84 -10.62
N VAL A 150 0.94 2.57 -9.60
CA VAL A 150 0.06 3.57 -9.00
C VAL A 150 0.76 4.10 -7.75
N VAL A 151 0.91 5.43 -7.66
CA VAL A 151 1.57 6.10 -6.56
C VAL A 151 0.64 7.03 -5.80
N ASP A 152 0.86 7.17 -4.50
CA ASP A 152 0.09 8.05 -3.63
C ASP A 152 0.93 8.46 -2.41
N LYS A 153 0.39 9.32 -1.55
CA LYS A 153 0.91 9.52 -0.20
C LYS A 153 0.93 8.20 0.59
N PRO A 154 1.80 8.05 1.61
CA PRO A 154 1.82 6.84 2.41
C PRO A 154 0.53 6.69 3.22
N ASP A 155 0.25 5.46 3.65
CA ASP A 155 -0.69 5.22 4.74
C ASP A 155 -0.17 5.88 6.04
N PRO A 156 -1.04 6.13 7.03
CA PRO A 156 -0.60 6.55 8.35
C PRO A 156 0.42 5.57 8.95
N PRO A 157 1.38 6.07 9.76
CA PRO A 157 2.19 5.20 10.61
C PRO A 157 1.30 4.26 11.43
N ALA A 158 1.68 2.98 11.51
CA ALA A 158 0.83 1.97 12.11
C ALA A 158 0.81 2.09 13.65
N GLY A 159 -0.38 1.88 14.24
CA GLY A 159 -0.58 1.86 15.68
C GLY A 159 -0.44 3.23 16.36
N THR A 160 -0.24 3.18 17.68
CA THR A 160 -0.01 4.34 18.54
C THR A 160 1.50 4.56 18.76
N PRO A 161 1.98 5.81 18.69
CA PRO A 161 3.34 6.14 19.13
C PRO A 161 3.53 5.81 20.62
N CYS A 162 4.68 5.25 20.96
CA CYS A 162 5.05 4.84 22.32
C CYS A 162 6.08 5.81 22.91
N ALA A 163 5.77 6.38 24.07
CA ALA A 163 6.68 7.20 24.84
C ALA A 163 7.47 6.32 25.84
N SER A 164 8.77 6.60 25.96
CA SER A 164 9.73 5.91 26.82
C SER A 164 10.75 6.93 27.35
N ASP A 165 11.62 6.53 28.28
CA ASP A 165 12.66 7.41 28.85
C ASP A 165 12.12 8.77 29.34
N ILE A 166 10.96 8.76 29.98
CA ILE A 166 10.27 10.00 30.42
C ILE A 166 11.07 10.64 31.56
N ARG A 167 11.41 11.91 31.38
CA ARG A 167 12.11 12.80 32.32
C ARG A 167 11.29 14.07 32.50
N SER A 168 11.71 14.95 33.41
CA SER A 168 11.01 16.21 33.71
C SER A 168 10.90 17.19 32.54
N SER A 169 11.72 17.06 31.49
CA SER A 169 11.70 17.95 30.31
C SER A 169 11.92 17.24 28.97
N SER A 170 11.95 15.91 28.97
CA SER A 170 12.20 15.14 27.74
C SER A 170 11.61 13.74 27.82
N LEU A 171 11.39 13.13 26.66
CA LEU A 171 11.03 11.72 26.51
C LEU A 171 11.50 11.21 25.13
N THR A 172 11.55 9.90 24.97
CA THR A 172 11.84 9.25 23.69
C THR A 172 10.54 8.69 23.10
N LEU A 173 10.14 9.20 21.94
CA LEU A 173 9.00 8.70 21.18
C LEU A 173 9.47 7.67 20.15
N SER A 174 8.75 6.56 20.01
CA SER A 174 8.98 5.54 18.97
C SER A 174 7.65 5.15 18.31
N TRP A 175 7.69 4.74 17.04
CA TRP A 175 6.50 4.37 16.28
C TRP A 175 6.81 3.33 15.19
N TYR A 176 5.77 2.74 14.61
CA TYR A 176 5.91 1.86 13.45
C TYR A 176 5.77 2.65 12.15
N GLY A 177 6.47 2.22 11.10
CA GLY A 177 6.25 2.75 9.75
C GLY A 177 4.86 2.43 9.20
N SER A 178 4.53 3.01 8.05
CA SER A 178 3.29 2.74 7.33
C SER A 178 3.25 1.30 6.81
N SER A 179 2.08 0.66 6.84
CA SER A 179 1.86 -0.65 6.23
C SER A 179 2.03 -0.64 4.71
N TYR A 180 1.69 0.49 4.09
CA TYR A 180 1.87 0.75 2.68
C TYR A 180 2.43 2.16 2.48
N ASP A 181 3.44 2.29 1.63
CA ASP A 181 4.17 3.55 1.38
C ASP A 181 3.57 4.38 0.24
N GLY A 182 2.41 3.98 -0.30
CA GLY A 182 1.84 4.63 -1.46
C GLY A 182 2.60 4.30 -2.75
N GLY A 183 3.40 3.24 -2.80
CA GLY A 183 4.14 2.84 -4.01
C GLY A 183 5.40 3.67 -4.24
N SER A 184 5.79 4.44 -3.23
CA SER A 184 6.99 5.26 -3.21
C SER A 184 7.53 5.34 -1.80
N ALA A 185 8.82 5.02 -1.63
CA ALA A 185 9.45 4.95 -0.33
C ALA A 185 9.21 6.21 0.53
N VAL A 186 8.87 5.98 1.80
CA VAL A 186 8.79 7.01 2.82
C VAL A 186 10.17 7.65 3.01
N GLN A 187 10.23 8.98 2.98
CA GLN A 187 11.46 9.77 3.10
C GLN A 187 11.67 10.33 4.51
N SER A 188 10.58 10.64 5.21
CA SER A 188 10.62 11.21 6.56
C SER A 188 9.27 11.06 7.28
N TYR A 189 9.26 11.44 8.55
CA TYR A 189 8.11 11.48 9.43
C TYR A 189 8.00 12.86 10.08
N SER A 190 6.79 13.44 10.11
CA SER A 190 6.48 14.64 10.90
C SER A 190 5.90 14.20 12.24
N VAL A 191 6.54 14.61 13.33
CA VAL A 191 6.13 14.34 14.71
C VAL A 191 5.35 15.54 15.20
N GLU A 192 4.11 15.32 15.60
CA GLU A 192 3.22 16.36 16.13
C GLU A 192 2.98 16.12 17.62
N ILE A 193 2.90 17.21 18.38
CA ILE A 193 2.63 17.24 19.81
C ILE A 193 1.35 18.02 20.09
N TRP A 194 0.58 17.54 21.05
CA TRP A 194 -0.58 18.23 21.61
C TRP A 194 -0.34 18.48 23.09
N ASP A 195 -0.51 19.72 23.54
CA ASP A 195 -0.35 20.16 24.93
C ASP A 195 -1.73 20.32 25.58
N SER A 196 -1.90 19.83 26.81
CA SER A 196 -3.17 19.89 27.56
C SER A 196 -3.67 21.31 27.85
N VAL A 197 -2.78 22.30 27.85
CA VAL A 197 -3.09 23.73 28.05
C VAL A 197 -3.51 24.39 26.74
N ASP A 198 -2.66 24.28 25.70
CA ASP A 198 -2.89 24.95 24.41
C ASP A 198 -3.97 24.26 23.56
N LYS A 199 -4.26 22.99 23.87
CA LYS A 199 -5.26 22.14 23.21
C LYS A 199 -5.18 22.11 21.68
N THR A 200 -3.99 22.32 21.13
CA THR A 200 -3.74 22.37 19.69
C THR A 200 -2.56 21.48 19.32
N TRP A 201 -2.65 20.85 18.15
CA TRP A 201 -1.56 20.07 17.57
C TRP A 201 -0.54 21.02 16.94
N LYS A 202 0.74 20.80 17.21
CA LYS A 202 1.86 21.54 16.62
C LYS A 202 2.88 20.55 16.07
N GLU A 203 3.47 20.86 14.92
CA GLU A 203 4.63 20.10 14.44
C GLU A 203 5.82 20.42 15.34
N LEU A 204 6.42 19.37 15.89
CA LEU A 204 7.61 19.45 16.73
C LEU A 204 8.88 19.29 15.90
N ALA A 205 8.90 18.29 15.01
CA ALA A 205 10.06 17.99 14.18
C ALA A 205 9.70 17.12 12.98
N THR A 206 10.57 17.15 11.98
CA THR A 206 10.61 16.16 10.90
C THR A 206 11.90 15.34 10.98
N CYS A 207 11.79 14.01 10.96
CA CYS A 207 12.92 13.09 11.10
C CYS A 207 12.82 11.89 10.14
N ARG A 208 13.93 11.17 9.91
CA ARG A 208 13.96 10.00 9.01
C ARG A 208 13.84 8.66 9.74
N SER A 209 14.13 8.66 11.03
CA SER A 209 14.04 7.48 11.89
C SER A 209 12.61 7.27 12.35
N THR A 210 12.32 6.07 12.87
CA THR A 210 11.05 5.74 13.53
C THR A 210 11.13 5.94 15.05
N SER A 211 12.01 6.85 15.48
CA SER A 211 12.16 7.29 16.85
C SER A 211 12.66 8.74 16.89
N PHE A 212 12.27 9.47 17.93
CA PHE A 212 12.62 10.86 18.13
C PHE A 212 12.70 11.21 19.61
N ASN A 213 13.77 11.89 20.03
CA ASN A 213 13.91 12.41 21.38
C ASN A 213 13.22 13.77 21.46
N VAL A 214 12.09 13.82 22.17
CA VAL A 214 11.32 15.02 22.45
C VAL A 214 11.98 15.75 23.62
N GLN A 215 12.23 17.05 23.46
CA GLN A 215 12.87 17.91 24.45
C GLN A 215 12.01 19.16 24.71
N GLU A 216 12.43 19.99 25.66
CA GLU A 216 11.76 21.26 26.01
C GLU A 216 10.31 21.06 26.49
N LEU A 217 10.01 19.90 27.07
CA LEU A 217 8.73 19.67 27.74
C LEU A 217 8.70 20.40 29.06
N LEU A 218 7.51 20.87 29.44
CA LEU A 218 7.31 21.53 30.72
C LEU A 218 6.92 20.48 31.78
N PRO A 219 7.55 20.51 32.98
CA PRO A 219 7.13 19.68 34.09
C PRO A 219 5.66 19.88 34.44
N ASP A 220 5.04 18.81 34.94
CA ASP A 220 3.64 18.74 35.36
C ASP A 220 2.63 19.06 34.24
N ARG A 221 3.06 18.98 32.97
CA ARG A 221 2.18 19.02 31.80
C ARG A 221 1.93 17.65 31.22
N GLU A 222 0.77 17.52 30.59
CA GLU A 222 0.37 16.31 29.87
C GLU A 222 0.41 16.57 28.36
N TYR A 223 0.99 15.62 27.65
CA TYR A 223 1.13 15.69 26.20
C TYR A 223 0.54 14.46 25.52
N LYS A 224 0.05 14.66 24.29
CA LYS A 224 -0.18 13.56 23.34
C LYS A 224 0.72 13.74 22.12
N PHE A 225 1.00 12.62 21.46
CA PHE A 225 1.83 12.57 20.28
C PHE A 225 1.11 11.87 19.15
N ARG A 226 1.37 12.30 17.92
CA ARG A 226 0.98 11.57 16.71
C ARG A 226 2.04 11.81 15.64
N VAL A 227 2.10 10.92 14.66
CA VAL A 227 3.14 10.95 13.63
C VAL A 227 2.52 10.83 12.25
N ARG A 228 3.05 11.54 11.26
CA ARG A 228 2.68 11.43 9.85
C ARG A 228 3.87 10.93 9.03
N ALA A 229 3.63 10.03 8.09
CA ALA A 229 4.63 9.57 7.13
C ALA A 229 4.65 10.48 5.89
N ILE A 230 5.83 10.73 5.32
CA ILE A 230 6.02 11.64 4.20
C ILE A 230 6.78 10.93 3.08
N ASN A 231 6.24 10.95 1.87
CA ASN A 231 6.96 10.58 0.65
C ASN A 231 6.91 11.75 -0.36
N VAL A 232 7.43 11.54 -1.58
CA VAL A 232 7.44 12.58 -2.63
C VAL A 232 6.06 12.97 -3.15
N TYR A 233 5.03 12.17 -2.87
CA TYR A 233 3.65 12.38 -3.31
C TYR A 233 2.79 13.06 -2.24
N GLY A 234 3.21 13.04 -0.99
CA GLY A 234 2.62 13.85 0.07
C GLY A 234 2.82 13.29 1.46
N THR A 235 2.06 13.87 2.39
CA THR A 235 2.03 13.52 3.81
C THR A 235 0.78 12.72 4.13
N SER A 236 0.94 11.61 4.85
CA SER A 236 -0.15 10.74 5.29
C SER A 236 -1.15 11.45 6.22
N GLU A 237 -2.30 10.80 6.44
CA GLU A 237 -3.08 11.08 7.65
C GLU A 237 -2.25 10.76 8.91
N PRO A 238 -2.55 11.37 10.07
CA PRO A 238 -1.76 11.11 11.26
C PRO A 238 -2.00 9.69 11.78
N SER A 239 -1.02 9.16 12.51
CA SER A 239 -1.16 7.94 13.29
C SER A 239 -2.30 8.06 14.29
N GLN A 240 -2.63 6.94 14.96
CA GLN A 240 -3.41 7.04 16.19
C GLN A 240 -2.68 7.94 17.18
N GLU A 241 -3.45 8.65 18.00
CA GLU A 241 -2.91 9.48 19.07
C GLU A 241 -2.33 8.58 20.16
N SER A 242 -1.18 8.97 20.72
CA SER A 242 -0.66 8.34 21.93
C SER A 242 -1.60 8.57 23.11
N GLU A 243 -1.41 7.79 24.17
CA GLU A 243 -1.98 8.10 25.48
C GLU A 243 -1.41 9.40 26.04
N LEU A 244 -2.15 10.02 26.99
CA LEU A 244 -1.68 11.20 27.71
C LEU A 244 -0.45 10.82 28.52
N THR A 245 0.66 11.53 28.26
CA THR A 245 1.93 11.34 28.98
C THR A 245 2.17 12.54 29.88
N ALA A 246 2.14 12.32 31.19
CA ALA A 246 2.52 13.32 32.18
C ALA A 246 4.05 13.37 32.29
N VAL A 247 4.62 14.57 32.18
CA VAL A 247 6.05 14.81 32.25
C VAL A 247 6.39 15.29 33.66
N GLY A 248 7.11 14.48 34.44
CA GLY A 248 7.44 14.77 35.85
C GLY A 248 8.80 14.19 36.24
N GLU A 249 9.29 14.47 37.45
CA GLU A 249 10.54 13.89 37.94
C GLU A 249 10.47 12.35 37.98
N LYS A 250 11.46 11.70 37.36
CA LYS A 250 11.71 10.27 37.57
C LYS A 250 12.22 10.11 39.02
N PRO A 251 11.74 9.14 39.82
CA PRO A 251 12.32 8.86 41.13
C PRO A 251 13.83 8.63 40.99
N GLU A 252 14.62 9.34 41.79
CA GLU A 252 16.06 9.10 41.92
C GLU A 252 16.24 7.63 42.34
N GLU A 253 17.02 6.85 41.59
CA GLU A 253 17.30 5.45 41.96
C GLU A 253 17.87 5.43 43.39
N PRO A 254 17.32 4.60 44.30
CA PRO A 254 17.81 4.55 45.67
C PRO A 254 19.28 4.11 45.66
N LYS A 255 20.13 4.92 46.28
CA LYS A 255 21.52 4.57 46.57
C LYS A 255 21.50 3.58 47.73
N ASP A 256 21.61 2.29 47.44
CA ASP A 256 21.65 1.25 48.47
C ASP A 256 22.93 1.36 49.32
N GLU A 257 22.77 1.84 50.55
CA GLU A 257 23.67 1.57 51.68
C GLU A 257 22.91 0.81 52.78
N VAL A 258 23.20 -0.49 52.82
CA VAL A 258 23.38 -1.41 53.97
C VAL A 258 22.22 -1.80 54.92
N GLU A 259 22.24 -3.11 55.20
CA GLU A 259 21.98 -3.86 56.45
C GLU A 259 20.71 -4.73 56.53
N VAL A 260 21.01 -6.01 56.76
CA VAL A 260 20.12 -7.14 56.97
C VAL A 260 19.39 -6.98 58.29
N SER A 261 18.07 -7.18 58.29
CA SER A 261 17.38 -7.76 59.43
C SER A 261 16.18 -8.57 58.95
N ASP A 262 16.09 -9.79 59.46
CA ASP A 262 14.98 -10.74 59.30
C ASP A 262 13.70 -10.18 59.97
N ASP A 263 12.55 -10.27 59.29
CA ASP A 263 11.35 -10.97 59.77
C ASP A 263 10.15 -10.79 58.81
N ASP A 264 9.32 -11.83 58.79
CA ASP A 264 8.17 -12.13 57.92
C ASP A 264 7.09 -11.03 57.77
N GLU A 265 6.65 -10.81 56.53
CA GLU A 265 5.22 -10.75 56.13
C GLU A 265 5.11 -10.81 54.58
N LYS A 266 4.63 -11.94 54.04
CA LYS A 266 4.46 -12.15 52.59
C LYS A 266 3.08 -11.69 52.12
N GLU A 267 2.98 -10.44 51.73
CA GLU A 267 2.10 -10.03 50.63
C GLU A 267 2.89 -10.17 49.32
N THR A 268 2.33 -10.88 48.34
CA THR A 268 3.01 -11.16 47.06
C THR A 268 3.07 -9.91 46.19
N GLU A 269 4.09 -9.08 46.41
CA GLU A 269 4.61 -8.19 45.37
C GLU A 269 5.16 -9.06 44.24
N ILE A 270 4.58 -8.90 43.04
CA ILE A 270 5.17 -9.46 41.83
C ILE A 270 6.33 -8.53 41.48
N ASP A 271 7.54 -8.92 41.89
CA ASP A 271 8.79 -8.27 41.51
C ASP A 271 9.03 -8.52 40.00
N TYR A 272 8.64 -7.54 39.18
CA TYR A 272 8.88 -7.57 37.74
C TYR A 272 10.35 -7.26 37.48
N ARG A 273 11.19 -8.28 37.59
CA ARG A 273 12.62 -8.19 37.29
C ARG A 273 12.81 -7.69 35.85
N THR A 274 13.42 -6.52 35.69
CA THR A 274 13.82 -6.00 34.38
C THR A 274 14.80 -6.97 33.72
N VAL A 275 14.47 -7.48 32.53
CA VAL A 275 15.34 -8.42 31.81
C VAL A 275 16.49 -7.66 31.16
N THR A 276 17.71 -7.87 31.65
CA THR A 276 18.94 -7.39 31.02
C THR A 276 19.54 -8.48 30.15
N VAL A 277 20.18 -8.10 29.05
CA VAL A 277 20.82 -9.07 28.15
C VAL A 277 22.13 -9.54 28.75
N ASN A 278 22.21 -10.82 29.11
CA ASN A 278 23.42 -11.43 29.61
C ASN A 278 24.41 -11.68 28.46
N THR A 279 25.57 -11.01 28.51
CA THR A 279 26.63 -11.10 27.50
C THR A 279 27.80 -11.98 27.93
N GLU A 280 27.84 -12.42 29.19
CA GLU A 280 28.96 -13.13 29.78
C GLU A 280 28.71 -14.64 29.86
N GLN A 281 27.44 -15.04 30.04
CA GLN A 281 27.03 -16.43 30.21
C GLN A 281 26.16 -16.89 29.03
N LYS A 282 26.10 -18.21 28.82
CA LYS A 282 25.37 -18.78 27.70
C LYS A 282 23.98 -19.24 28.15
N VAL A 283 23.01 -19.16 27.25
CA VAL A 283 21.67 -19.72 27.49
C VAL A 283 21.73 -21.21 27.88
N SER A 284 22.68 -21.97 27.32
CA SER A 284 22.88 -23.39 27.63
C SER A 284 23.31 -23.68 29.07
N ASP A 285 23.82 -22.67 29.78
CA ASP A 285 24.24 -22.81 31.18
C ASP A 285 23.01 -22.88 32.11
N PHE A 286 21.88 -22.31 31.67
CA PHE A 286 20.64 -22.19 32.44
C PHE A 286 19.48 -23.03 31.89
N TYR A 287 19.46 -23.27 30.57
CA TYR A 287 18.36 -23.93 29.88
C TYR A 287 18.86 -25.09 29.02
N ASP A 288 18.12 -26.19 29.02
CA ASP A 288 18.24 -27.23 28.01
C ASP A 288 17.42 -26.84 26.78
N ILE A 289 18.08 -26.75 25.63
CA ILE A 289 17.45 -26.42 24.34
C ILE A 289 16.95 -27.72 23.71
N GLU A 290 15.65 -27.88 23.60
CA GLU A 290 15.01 -29.10 23.11
C GLU A 290 14.51 -28.93 21.66
N GLU A 291 13.31 -29.42 21.37
CA GLU A 291 12.74 -29.44 20.03
C GLU A 291 12.47 -28.04 19.47
N ARG A 292 12.54 -27.93 18.15
CA ARG A 292 12.20 -26.70 17.43
C ARG A 292 10.68 -26.59 17.31
N LEU A 293 10.13 -25.54 17.90
CA LEU A 293 8.71 -25.23 17.86
C LEU A 293 8.31 -24.51 16.56
N GLY A 294 9.23 -23.75 15.97
CA GLY A 294 8.95 -23.03 14.73
C GLY A 294 10.14 -22.27 14.14
N SER A 295 9.90 -21.62 13.01
CA SER A 295 10.81 -20.63 12.44
C SER A 295 10.06 -19.57 11.68
N GLY A 296 10.44 -18.31 11.89
CA GLY A 296 9.94 -17.18 11.15
C GLY A 296 11.05 -16.46 10.40
N LYS A 297 10.67 -15.37 9.72
CA LYS A 297 11.58 -14.45 9.01
C LYS A 297 12.69 -13.88 9.90
N PHE A 298 12.46 -13.82 11.22
CA PHE A 298 13.31 -13.13 12.18
C PHE A 298 14.11 -14.06 13.10
N GLY A 299 13.93 -15.39 13.01
CA GLY A 299 14.62 -16.31 13.90
C GLY A 299 13.98 -17.70 14.00
N GLN A 300 14.64 -18.57 14.77
CA GLN A 300 14.15 -19.91 15.11
C GLN A 300 13.62 -19.92 16.54
N VAL A 301 12.53 -20.66 16.78
CA VAL A 301 11.93 -20.79 18.12
C VAL A 301 12.08 -22.23 18.58
N PHE A 302 12.63 -22.42 19.77
CA PHE A 302 12.86 -23.72 20.41
C PHE A 302 12.15 -23.80 21.75
N ARG A 303 11.80 -25.02 22.16
CA ARG A 303 11.36 -25.30 23.52
C ARG A 303 12.58 -25.31 24.43
N LEU A 304 12.53 -24.56 25.53
CA LEU A 304 13.57 -24.51 26.53
C LEU A 304 13.06 -25.11 27.84
N VAL A 305 13.90 -25.87 28.53
CA VAL A 305 13.62 -26.37 29.89
C VAL A 305 14.63 -25.75 30.84
N GLU A 306 14.16 -24.99 31.82
CA GLU A 306 15.02 -24.36 32.82
C GLU A 306 15.62 -25.41 33.76
N LYS A 307 16.94 -25.49 33.84
CA LYS A 307 17.65 -26.54 34.59
C LYS A 307 17.38 -26.54 36.08
N LYS A 308 17.15 -25.36 36.66
CA LYS A 308 16.92 -25.20 38.10
C LYS A 308 15.54 -25.68 38.53
N THR A 309 14.52 -25.42 37.73
CA THR A 309 13.10 -25.57 38.11
C THR A 309 12.38 -26.66 37.31
N GLY A 310 12.90 -27.03 36.13
CA GLY A 310 12.21 -27.85 35.14
C GLY A 310 11.10 -27.11 34.38
N LYS A 311 10.92 -25.80 34.59
CA LYS A 311 9.86 -25.02 33.92
C LYS A 311 10.15 -24.91 32.42
N ILE A 312 9.08 -24.96 31.62
CA ILE A 312 9.13 -24.90 30.17
C ILE A 312 8.98 -23.45 29.71
N TRP A 313 9.80 -23.07 28.74
CA TRP A 313 9.85 -21.73 28.16
C TRP A 313 10.00 -21.80 26.63
N ALA A 314 9.76 -20.68 25.93
CA ALA A 314 10.03 -20.54 24.50
C ALA A 314 11.29 -19.70 24.26
N GLY A 315 12.30 -20.28 23.61
CA GLY A 315 13.53 -19.59 23.24
C GLY A 315 13.51 -19.10 21.80
N LYS A 316 13.48 -17.78 21.59
CA LYS A 316 13.57 -17.16 20.25
C LYS A 316 15.02 -16.78 19.95
N PHE A 317 15.61 -17.43 18.95
CA PHE A 317 17.01 -17.29 18.55
C PHE A 317 17.12 -16.42 17.29
N PHE A 318 17.82 -15.30 17.43
CA PHE A 318 18.09 -14.34 16.37
C PHE A 318 19.54 -14.44 15.94
N LYS A 319 19.80 -14.29 14.63
CA LYS A 319 21.15 -14.13 14.09
C LYS A 319 21.40 -12.65 13.79
N ALA A 320 22.42 -12.08 14.42
CA ALA A 320 22.80 -10.69 14.27
C ALA A 320 24.32 -10.59 14.08
N TYR A 321 24.74 -10.14 12.89
CA TYR A 321 26.15 -10.06 12.51
C TYR A 321 26.69 -8.64 12.60
N SER A 322 25.80 -7.64 12.62
CA SER A 322 26.15 -6.22 12.77
C SER A 322 25.74 -5.66 14.14
N ALA A 323 26.48 -4.66 14.62
CA ALA A 323 26.12 -3.94 15.85
C ALA A 323 24.72 -3.30 15.77
N LYS A 324 24.32 -2.84 14.57
CA LYS A 324 22.99 -2.27 14.33
C LYS A 324 21.86 -3.31 14.48
N GLU A 325 22.04 -4.51 13.97
CA GLU A 325 21.06 -5.59 14.15
C GLU A 325 20.93 -6.01 15.62
N LYS A 326 22.06 -6.11 16.32
CA LYS A 326 22.08 -6.39 17.75
C LYS A 326 21.32 -5.33 18.54
N GLU A 327 21.55 -4.06 18.22
CA GLU A 327 20.86 -2.95 18.87
C GLU A 327 19.36 -2.97 18.63
N ASN A 328 18.92 -3.27 17.40
CA ASN A 328 17.49 -3.42 17.10
C ASN A 328 16.84 -4.55 17.92
N ILE A 329 17.55 -5.65 18.17
CA ILE A 329 17.04 -6.77 18.99
C ILE A 329 17.04 -6.41 20.47
N ARG A 330 18.06 -5.69 20.96
CA ARG A 330 18.07 -5.17 22.34
C ARG A 330 16.93 -4.20 22.58
N GLN A 331 16.58 -3.38 21.59
CA GLN A 331 15.39 -2.53 21.65
C GLN A 331 14.10 -3.35 21.76
N GLU A 332 13.96 -4.48 21.05
CA GLU A 332 12.80 -5.40 21.20
C GLU A 332 12.68 -5.93 22.65
N ILE A 333 13.81 -6.27 23.28
CA ILE A 333 13.87 -6.71 24.69
C ILE A 333 13.44 -5.57 25.63
N SER A 334 13.99 -4.37 25.45
CA SER A 334 13.64 -3.20 26.26
C SER A 334 12.16 -2.83 26.12
N ILE A 335 11.58 -2.96 24.92
CA ILE A 335 10.14 -2.72 24.70
C ILE A 335 9.32 -3.74 25.49
N MET A 336 9.69 -5.02 25.49
CA MET A 336 8.96 -6.03 26.25
C MET A 336 9.08 -5.85 27.77
N ASN A 337 10.20 -5.33 28.26
CA ASN A 337 10.32 -4.90 29.66
C ASN A 337 9.41 -3.73 30.03
N CYS A 338 8.87 -2.98 29.05
CA CYS A 338 7.91 -1.90 29.31
C CYS A 338 6.45 -2.34 29.21
N LEU A 339 6.18 -3.53 28.64
CA LEU A 339 4.84 -4.02 28.31
C LEU A 339 4.38 -5.09 29.32
N HIS A 340 4.14 -4.68 30.57
CA HIS A 340 3.66 -5.58 31.63
C HIS A 340 2.14 -5.70 31.60
N HIS A 341 1.64 -6.83 31.08
CA HIS A 341 0.21 -7.13 31.13
C HIS A 341 -0.01 -8.65 31.19
N PRO A 342 -0.96 -9.18 32.00
CA PRO A 342 -1.21 -10.62 32.18
C PRO A 342 -1.71 -11.36 30.94
N LYS A 343 -1.95 -10.66 29.82
CA LYS A 343 -2.34 -11.24 28.53
C LYS A 343 -1.29 -11.05 27.42
N LEU A 344 -0.11 -10.52 27.77
CA LEU A 344 1.01 -10.38 26.85
C LEU A 344 2.09 -11.38 27.23
N VAL A 345 2.73 -11.98 26.22
CA VAL A 345 3.87 -12.87 26.42
C VAL A 345 5.00 -12.06 27.02
N GLN A 346 5.50 -12.48 28.19
CA GLN A 346 6.59 -11.80 28.88
C GLN A 346 7.95 -12.37 28.44
N CYS A 347 8.92 -11.48 28.29
CA CYS A 347 10.32 -11.87 28.24
C CYS A 347 10.81 -12.03 29.68
N VAL A 348 11.46 -13.15 29.97
CA VAL A 348 11.91 -13.52 31.32
C VAL A 348 13.42 -13.58 31.44
N ASP A 349 14.10 -13.82 30.32
CA ASP A 349 15.57 -13.81 30.26
C ASP A 349 16.05 -13.50 28.85
N ALA A 350 17.29 -13.01 28.72
CA ALA A 350 17.89 -12.72 27.43
C ALA A 350 19.41 -12.93 27.45
N PHE A 351 19.95 -13.49 26.36
CA PHE A 351 21.37 -13.83 26.24
C PHE A 351 21.93 -13.36 24.90
N GLU A 352 23.19 -12.92 24.88
CA GLU A 352 23.93 -12.61 23.66
C GLU A 352 25.20 -13.44 23.59
N GLU A 353 25.31 -14.31 22.58
CA GLU A 353 26.51 -15.10 22.31
C GLU A 353 27.01 -14.86 20.88
N LYS A 354 28.14 -14.16 20.75
CA LYS A 354 28.80 -13.88 19.46
C LYS A 354 27.86 -13.20 18.45
N ALA A 355 27.28 -13.97 17.53
CA ALA A 355 26.37 -13.50 16.49
C ALA A 355 24.91 -13.97 16.72
N ASN A 356 24.61 -14.51 17.90
CA ASN A 356 23.28 -14.95 18.28
C ASN A 356 22.78 -14.12 19.47
N ILE A 357 21.52 -13.71 19.41
CA ILE A 357 20.79 -13.19 20.57
C ILE A 357 19.62 -14.13 20.82
N VAL A 358 19.38 -14.45 22.09
CA VAL A 358 18.33 -15.38 22.52
C VAL A 358 17.43 -14.66 23.49
N MET A 359 16.13 -14.78 23.26
CA MET A 359 15.10 -14.30 24.17
C MET A 359 14.34 -15.49 24.74
N VAL A 360 14.24 -15.56 26.06
CA VAL A 360 13.45 -16.55 26.78
C VAL A 360 12.10 -15.92 27.09
N LEU A 361 11.05 -16.55 26.59
CA LEU A 361 9.67 -16.06 26.65
C LEU A 361 8.79 -17.03 27.43
N GLU A 362 7.80 -16.48 28.12
CA GLU A 362 6.72 -17.25 28.72
C GLU A 362 5.93 -18.03 27.65
N MET A 363 5.58 -19.27 27.98
CA MET A 363 4.90 -20.21 27.09
C MET A 363 3.46 -20.46 27.50
#